data_AF-A0A068YAL1-F1
#
_entry.id   AF-A0A068YAL1-F1
#
_cell.length_a   1.000
_cell.length_b   1.000
_cell.length_c   1.000
_cell.angle_alpha   90.00
_cell.angle_beta   90.00
_cell.angle_gamma   90.00
#
_symmetry.space_group_name_H-M   'P 1'
#
loop_
_entity.id
_entity.type
_entity.pdbx_description
1 polymer ?
#
loop_
_entity_poly.entity_id
_entity_poly.type
_entity_poly.pdbx_seq_one_letter_code
_entity_poly.pdbx_strand_id
1 'polypeptide(L)'
;MSLQKLKIDCEEGLLDTAIEAARKALSQSDSNRSRASYVRRVMDEKYGQAWCCVVGRDFGSELPYLPNHFAFFTVDNLSFLVSVYLPYHHIMSEPNVKQLQVECDTYKLRTAIDAATEAISRTKSNQERATYVRQAMDKKYGPAWSCVTGLDFGSEIPYLPENFAFFTVDNVSFLVCKSTENVKVM
;
A
#
# COMPACT_ATOMS: atom_id res chain seq x y z
N MET A 1 7.20 -23.65 -5.68
CA MET A 1 6.38 -22.49 -5.29
C MET A 1 5.34 -22.27 -6.37
N SER A 2 4.05 -22.24 -6.02
CA SER A 2 2.99 -21.89 -6.98
C SER A 2 3.05 -20.39 -7.29
N LEU A 3 2.70 -20.01 -8.51
CA LEU A 3 2.65 -18.61 -8.95
C LEU A 3 1.33 -18.36 -9.68
N GLN A 4 0.63 -17.30 -9.29
CA GLN A 4 -0.55 -16.81 -9.98
C GLN A 4 -0.38 -15.33 -10.28
N LYS A 5 -0.51 -14.93 -11.54
CA LYS A 5 -0.50 -13.51 -11.95
C LYS A 5 -1.95 -13.00 -11.90
N LEU A 6 -2.21 -11.93 -11.15
CA LEU A 6 -3.57 -11.39 -10.97
C LEU A 6 -3.79 -10.16 -11.85
N LYS A 7 -2.94 -9.13 -11.71
CA LYS A 7 -2.96 -7.93 -12.57
C LYS A 7 -1.53 -7.48 -12.84
N ILE A 8 -1.15 -7.46 -14.11
CA ILE A 8 0.19 -7.08 -14.55
C ILE A 8 0.07 -5.87 -15.47
N ASP A 9 0.77 -4.80 -15.12
CA ASP A 9 0.95 -3.59 -15.93
C ASP A 9 2.41 -3.14 -15.76
N CYS A 10 3.31 -3.95 -16.32
CA CYS A 10 4.75 -3.73 -16.37
C CYS A 10 5.40 -4.65 -17.41
N GLU A 11 6.66 -4.39 -17.73
CA GLU A 11 7.45 -5.26 -18.59
C GLU A 11 7.86 -6.59 -17.91
N GLU A 12 8.17 -7.60 -18.71
CA GLU A 12 8.47 -8.95 -18.24
C GLU A 12 9.67 -8.98 -17.28
N GLY A 13 10.76 -8.27 -17.60
CA GLY A 13 11.96 -8.26 -16.75
C GLY A 13 11.72 -7.65 -15.36
N LEU A 14 10.83 -6.66 -15.26
CA LEU A 14 10.41 -6.05 -14.00
C LEU A 14 9.58 -7.05 -13.19
N LEU A 15 8.60 -7.67 -13.84
CA LEU A 15 7.77 -8.70 -13.22
C LEU A 15 8.61 -9.87 -12.68
N ASP A 16 9.56 -10.36 -13.46
CA ASP A 16 10.44 -11.46 -13.07
C ASP A 16 11.29 -11.10 -11.86
N THR A 17 11.79 -9.86 -11.80
CA THR A 17 12.53 -9.37 -10.63
C THR A 17 11.64 -9.33 -9.39
N ALA A 18 10.42 -8.81 -9.52
CA ALA A 18 9.48 -8.74 -8.41
C ALA A 18 9.10 -10.14 -7.89
N ILE A 19 8.87 -11.10 -8.78
CA ILE A 19 8.57 -12.49 -8.42
C ILE A 19 9.77 -13.14 -7.73
N GLU A 20 10.98 -12.95 -8.23
CA GLU A 20 12.18 -13.53 -7.62
C GLU A 20 12.47 -12.91 -6.25
N ALA A 21 12.30 -11.60 -6.10
CA ALA A 21 12.39 -10.92 -4.82
C ALA A 21 11.35 -11.47 -3.82
N ALA A 22 10.11 -11.69 -4.27
CA ALA A 22 9.05 -12.27 -3.45
C ALA A 22 9.40 -13.70 -2.99
N ARG A 23 9.90 -14.55 -3.88
CA ARG A 23 10.34 -15.93 -3.54
C ARG A 23 11.46 -15.94 -2.50
N LYS A 24 12.44 -15.04 -2.64
CA LYS A 24 13.52 -14.88 -1.66
C LYS A 24 13.01 -14.35 -0.32
N ALA A 25 12.09 -13.38 -0.36
CA ALA A 25 11.46 -12.85 0.86
C ALA A 25 10.71 -13.95 1.62
N LEU A 26 10.04 -14.87 0.93
CA LEU A 26 9.34 -16.00 1.56
C LEU A 26 10.29 -16.96 2.28
N SER A 27 11.51 -17.17 1.78
CA SER A 27 12.46 -18.11 2.39
C SER A 27 13.30 -17.53 3.54
N GLN A 28 13.33 -16.20 3.70
CA GLN A 28 14.26 -15.51 4.61
C GLN A 28 13.58 -14.66 5.69
N SER A 29 12.27 -14.44 5.63
CA SER A 29 11.60 -13.41 6.44
C SER A 29 10.50 -13.96 7.35
N ASP A 30 10.48 -13.47 8.60
CA ASP A 30 9.56 -13.89 9.66
C ASP A 30 8.21 -13.13 9.67
N SER A 31 8.09 -12.01 8.95
CA SER A 31 6.87 -11.20 8.92
C SER A 31 6.53 -10.66 7.52
N ASN A 32 5.25 -10.35 7.28
CA ASN A 32 4.79 -9.69 6.05
C ASN A 32 5.42 -8.31 5.86
N ARG A 33 5.69 -7.58 6.96
CA ARG A 33 6.37 -6.28 6.91
C ARG A 33 7.80 -6.41 6.39
N SER A 34 8.57 -7.34 6.94
CA SER A 34 9.94 -7.60 6.52
C SER A 34 10.00 -8.10 5.06
N ARG A 35 9.00 -8.88 4.61
CA ARG A 35 8.85 -9.28 3.20
C ARG A 35 8.62 -8.08 2.29
N ALA A 36 7.67 -7.21 2.63
CA ALA A 36 7.38 -6.00 1.86
C ALA A 36 8.60 -5.08 1.75
N SER A 37 9.30 -4.86 2.87
CA SER A 37 10.52 -4.05 2.91
C SER A 37 11.63 -4.63 2.05
N TYR A 38 11.83 -5.96 2.09
CA TYR A 38 12.82 -6.63 1.24
C TYR A 38 12.51 -6.48 -0.25
N VAL A 39 11.26 -6.75 -0.66
CA VAL A 39 10.86 -6.65 -2.07
C VAL A 39 11.01 -5.21 -2.56
N ARG A 40 10.55 -4.22 -1.78
CA ARG A 40 10.78 -2.81 -2.11
C ARG A 40 12.25 -2.53 -2.35
N ARG A 41 13.12 -2.90 -1.41
CA ARG A 41 14.56 -2.61 -1.49
C ARG A 41 15.18 -3.18 -2.77
N VAL A 42 14.85 -4.42 -3.13
CA VAL A 42 15.34 -5.04 -4.37
C VAL A 42 14.88 -4.27 -5.61
N MET A 43 13.64 -3.79 -5.62
CA MET A 43 13.11 -3.00 -6.72
C MET A 43 13.76 -1.61 -6.78
N ASP A 44 13.90 -0.93 -5.63
CA ASP A 44 14.56 0.37 -5.50
C ASP A 44 16.02 0.31 -6.00
N GLU A 45 16.76 -0.73 -5.61
CA GLU A 45 18.17 -0.95 -6.00
C GLU A 45 18.33 -1.17 -7.52
N LYS A 46 17.37 -1.86 -8.16
CA LYS A 46 17.49 -2.22 -9.58
C LYS A 46 16.89 -1.18 -10.53
N TYR A 47 15.78 -0.55 -10.15
CA TYR A 47 14.95 0.26 -11.04
C TYR A 47 14.84 1.73 -10.60
N GLY A 48 15.56 2.14 -9.56
CA GLY A 48 15.47 3.48 -8.97
C GLY A 48 14.38 3.57 -7.90
N GLN A 49 14.37 4.67 -7.16
CA GLN A 49 13.62 4.80 -5.90
C GLN A 49 12.09 4.92 -6.09
N ALA A 50 11.37 4.93 -4.96
CA ALA A 50 9.91 5.12 -4.83
C ALA A 50 9.06 3.90 -5.18
N TRP A 51 9.63 2.70 -5.08
CA TRP A 51 8.85 1.47 -5.11
C TRP A 51 8.08 1.27 -3.81
N CYS A 52 6.94 0.61 -3.95
CA CYS A 52 6.08 0.23 -2.86
C CYS A 52 5.82 -1.26 -2.93
N CYS A 53 5.65 -1.87 -1.76
CA CYS A 53 5.24 -3.25 -1.68
C CYS A 53 4.18 -3.46 -0.60
N VAL A 54 3.16 -4.24 -0.92
CA VAL A 54 2.18 -4.77 0.04
C VAL A 54 2.17 -6.28 -0.07
N VAL A 55 2.23 -6.96 1.07
CA VAL A 55 2.26 -8.43 1.16
C VAL A 55 1.24 -8.90 2.18
N GLY A 56 0.40 -9.87 1.80
CA GLY A 56 -0.59 -10.46 2.70
C GLY A 56 -1.35 -11.61 2.04
N ARG A 57 -2.05 -12.42 2.85
CA ARG A 57 -2.84 -13.55 2.34
C ARG A 57 -4.11 -13.10 1.64
N ASP A 58 -4.78 -12.12 2.22
CA ASP A 58 -6.00 -11.51 1.70
C ASP A 58 -6.01 -10.04 2.16
N PHE A 59 -5.80 -9.15 1.19
CA PHE A 59 -5.88 -7.70 1.40
C PHE A 59 -6.51 -7.03 0.18
N GLY A 60 -7.17 -5.91 0.43
CA GLY A 60 -7.62 -4.97 -0.58
C GLY A 60 -6.76 -3.72 -0.53
N SER A 61 -6.55 -3.11 -1.69
CA SER A 61 -5.69 -1.93 -1.80
C SER A 61 -6.22 -0.97 -2.85
N GLU A 62 -6.26 0.31 -2.51
CA GLU A 62 -6.59 1.41 -3.40
C GLU A 62 -5.42 2.39 -3.36
N LEU A 63 -4.50 2.20 -4.32
CA LEU A 63 -3.23 2.91 -4.41
C LEU A 63 -3.10 3.47 -5.83
N PRO A 64 -2.79 4.77 -6.01
CA PRO A 64 -2.38 5.28 -7.31
C PRO A 64 -1.02 4.67 -7.68
N TYR A 65 -0.80 4.38 -8.96
CA TYR A 65 0.46 3.84 -9.45
C TYR A 65 0.84 4.46 -10.80
N LEU A 66 2.13 4.49 -11.10
CA LEU A 66 2.68 4.88 -12.41
C LEU A 66 2.40 3.76 -13.44
N PRO A 67 1.81 4.05 -14.61
CA PRO A 67 1.60 3.03 -15.65
C PRO A 67 2.89 2.31 -16.04
N ASN A 68 2.78 1.04 -16.43
CA ASN A 68 3.91 0.14 -16.70
C ASN A 68 4.82 -0.17 -15.49
N HIS A 69 4.44 0.22 -14.28
CA HIS A 69 5.18 -0.04 -13.05
C HIS A 69 4.28 -0.67 -11.97
N PHE A 70 3.43 -1.62 -12.36
CA PHE A 70 2.52 -2.29 -11.45
C PHE A 70 2.49 -3.80 -11.68
N ALA A 71 2.59 -4.56 -10.59
CA ALA A 71 2.40 -5.99 -10.58
C ALA A 71 1.64 -6.42 -9.32
N PHE A 72 0.58 -7.21 -9.53
CA PHE A 72 -0.15 -7.90 -8.47
C PHE A 72 -0.18 -9.39 -8.79
N PHE A 73 0.42 -10.19 -7.92
CA PHE A 73 0.61 -11.63 -8.12
C PHE A 73 0.67 -12.36 -6.79
N THR A 74 0.45 -13.68 -6.81
CA THR A 74 0.49 -14.55 -5.63
C THR A 74 1.62 -15.56 -5.79
N VAL A 75 2.45 -15.68 -4.75
CA VAL A 75 3.44 -16.75 -4.63
C VAL A 75 3.06 -17.61 -3.43
N ASP A 76 2.87 -18.90 -3.67
CA ASP A 76 2.30 -19.85 -2.71
C ASP A 76 0.94 -19.39 -2.19
N ASN A 77 0.87 -18.88 -0.96
CA ASN A 77 -0.35 -18.41 -0.31
C ASN A 77 -0.33 -16.90 0.02
N LEU A 78 0.71 -16.18 -0.40
CA LEU A 78 0.85 -14.75 -0.15
C LEU A 78 0.77 -13.97 -1.46
N SER A 79 -0.09 -12.95 -1.47
CA SER A 79 -0.20 -11.99 -2.56
C SER A 79 0.77 -10.83 -2.33
N PHE A 80 1.37 -10.38 -3.42
CA PHE A 80 2.32 -9.27 -3.49
C PHE A 80 1.77 -8.25 -4.46
N LEU A 81 1.58 -7.01 -3.99
CA LEU A 81 1.41 -5.83 -4.82
C LEU A 81 2.74 -5.10 -4.82
N VAL A 82 3.29 -4.86 -6.01
CA VAL A 82 4.53 -4.12 -6.21
C VAL A 82 4.24 -3.01 -7.20
N SER A 83 4.47 -1.76 -6.82
CA SER A 83 4.20 -0.63 -7.71
C SER A 83 5.12 0.57 -7.48
N VAL A 84 5.34 1.37 -8.51
CA VAL A 84 5.91 2.72 -8.36
C VAL A 84 4.79 3.72 -8.16
N TYR A 85 4.93 4.59 -7.16
CA TYR A 85 4.05 5.73 -7.01
C TYR A 85 4.53 6.87 -7.91
N LEU A 86 3.61 7.52 -8.61
CA LEU A 86 3.90 8.72 -9.39
C LEU A 86 4.57 9.77 -8.49
N PRO A 87 5.84 10.16 -8.74
CA PRO A 87 6.38 11.33 -8.08
C PRO A 87 5.76 12.56 -8.76
N TYR A 88 5.04 13.38 -8.02
CA TYR A 88 4.96 14.78 -8.40
C TYR A 88 6.37 15.36 -8.17
N HIS A 89 6.90 16.06 -9.17
CA HIS A 89 8.18 16.76 -9.08
C HIS A 89 8.23 17.59 -7.78
N HIS A 90 9.27 17.39 -6.97
CA HIS A 90 9.43 17.87 -5.58
C HIS A 90 8.79 17.01 -4.50
N ILE A 91 9.43 15.89 -4.16
CA ILE A 91 9.96 15.61 -2.80
C ILE A 91 11.09 14.58 -3.02
N MET A 92 12.31 15.08 -3.20
CA MET A 92 13.50 14.38 -2.71
C MET A 92 13.89 15.10 -1.42
N SER A 93 13.21 14.75 -0.33
CA SER A 93 13.81 14.87 1.00
C SER A 93 13.97 13.45 1.53
N GLU A 94 15.14 13.21 2.13
CA GLU A 94 15.63 11.92 2.60
C GLU A 94 14.58 11.08 3.33
N PRO A 95 14.66 9.74 3.29
CA PRO A 95 13.69 8.87 3.93
C PRO A 95 13.83 8.97 5.45
N ASN A 96 13.15 9.94 6.06
CA ASN A 96 12.77 9.84 7.46
C ASN A 96 11.66 8.79 7.54
N VAL A 97 12.07 7.52 7.52
CA VAL A 97 11.20 6.37 7.82
C VAL A 97 10.83 6.48 9.29
N LYS A 98 9.73 7.18 9.58
CA LYS A 98 9.13 7.16 10.90
C LYS A 98 8.40 5.84 11.07
N GLN A 99 8.70 5.16 12.17
CA GLN A 99 8.23 3.82 12.45
C GLN A 99 6.93 3.89 13.26
N LEU A 100 5.84 3.44 12.63
CA LEU A 100 4.55 3.00 13.17
C LEU A 100 3.74 3.89 14.12
N GLN A 101 2.44 3.88 13.81
CA GLN A 101 1.28 4.42 14.52
C GLN A 101 1.01 5.92 14.31
N VAL A 102 -0.29 6.23 14.32
CA VAL A 102 -0.96 7.44 13.82
C VAL A 102 -0.08 8.70 13.77
N GLU A 103 0.25 9.10 12.56
CA GLU A 103 0.84 10.39 12.23
C GLU A 103 -0.19 11.22 11.49
N CYS A 104 -1.28 11.60 12.17
CA CYS A 104 -2.27 12.55 11.70
C CYS A 104 -3.06 13.16 12.87
N ASP A 105 -3.78 14.25 12.62
CA ASP A 105 -4.62 14.85 13.65
C ASP A 105 -5.82 13.95 14.02
N THR A 106 -6.41 14.22 15.18
CA THR A 106 -7.52 13.44 15.74
C THR A 106 -8.76 13.45 14.85
N TYR A 107 -9.00 14.51 14.07
CA TYR A 107 -10.13 14.58 13.15
C TYR A 107 -9.95 13.67 11.94
N LYS A 108 -8.74 13.64 11.34
CA LYS A 108 -8.38 12.72 10.26
C LYS A 108 -8.47 11.28 10.72
N LEU A 109 -7.87 10.97 11.87
CA LEU A 109 -7.94 9.63 12.46
C LEU A 109 -9.39 9.21 12.69
N ARG A 110 -10.20 10.07 13.32
CA ARG A 110 -11.60 9.75 13.63
C ARG A 110 -12.42 9.49 12.36
N THR A 111 -12.22 10.31 11.33
CA THR A 111 -12.89 10.11 10.04
C THR A 111 -12.52 8.76 9.42
N ALA A 112 -11.24 8.36 9.47
CA ALA A 112 -10.79 7.08 8.96
C ALA A 112 -11.40 5.91 9.76
N ILE A 113 -11.46 6.00 11.10
CA ILE A 113 -12.05 4.97 11.96
C ILE A 113 -13.56 4.84 11.74
N ASP A 114 -14.29 5.97 11.65
CA ASP A 114 -15.73 5.95 11.41
C ASP A 114 -16.03 5.33 10.04
N ALA A 115 -15.30 5.72 9.00
CA ALA A 115 -15.43 5.12 7.67
C ALA A 115 -15.07 3.62 7.64
N ALA A 116 -14.03 3.20 8.37
CA ALA A 116 -13.65 1.79 8.47
C ALA A 116 -14.72 0.95 9.19
N THR A 117 -15.27 1.48 10.28
CA THR A 117 -16.36 0.83 11.05
C THR A 117 -17.60 0.64 10.17
N GLU A 118 -17.99 1.67 9.42
CA GLU A 118 -19.08 1.57 8.45
C GLU A 118 -18.77 0.56 7.34
N ALA A 119 -17.56 0.62 6.77
CA ALA A 119 -17.14 -0.28 5.68
C ALA A 119 -17.22 -1.75 6.09
N ILE A 120 -16.80 -2.11 7.30
CA ILE A 120 -16.88 -3.48 7.83
C ILE A 120 -18.32 -3.99 7.82
N SER A 121 -19.28 -3.15 8.21
CA SER A 121 -20.70 -3.54 8.26
C SER A 121 -21.38 -3.62 6.88
N ARG A 122 -20.90 -2.86 5.89
CA ARG A 122 -21.60 -2.66 4.60
C ARG A 122 -21.01 -3.44 3.43
N THR A 123 -19.76 -3.87 3.53
CA THR A 123 -19.01 -4.44 2.39
C THR A 123 -18.52 -5.85 2.70
N LYS A 124 -18.36 -6.66 1.65
CA LYS A 124 -18.01 -8.08 1.82
C LYS A 124 -16.54 -8.36 1.53
N SER A 125 -15.91 -7.56 0.68
CA SER A 125 -14.50 -7.76 0.29
C SER A 125 -13.57 -6.69 0.89
N ASN A 126 -12.31 -7.06 1.12
CA ASN A 126 -11.29 -6.08 1.53
C ASN A 126 -11.07 -4.99 0.48
N GLN A 127 -11.27 -5.30 -0.81
CA GLN A 127 -11.17 -4.29 -1.87
C GLN A 127 -12.23 -3.21 -1.71
N GLU A 128 -13.51 -3.59 -1.56
CA GLU A 128 -14.60 -2.62 -1.33
C GLU A 128 -14.38 -1.79 -0.07
N ARG A 129 -13.85 -2.40 1.00
CA ARG A 129 -13.49 -1.69 2.24
C ARG A 129 -12.44 -0.61 1.98
N ALA A 130 -11.36 -0.97 1.28
CA ALA A 130 -10.32 -0.02 0.91
C ALA A 130 -10.88 1.14 0.08
N THR A 131 -11.74 0.84 -0.90
CA THR A 131 -12.41 1.86 -1.73
C THR A 131 -13.26 2.79 -0.88
N TYR A 132 -14.06 2.25 0.06
CA TYR A 132 -14.94 3.03 0.91
C TYR A 132 -14.17 4.02 1.80
N VAL A 133 -13.15 3.53 2.51
CA VAL A 133 -12.35 4.35 3.42
C VAL A 133 -11.58 5.42 2.66
N ARG A 134 -10.97 5.07 1.52
CA ARG A 134 -10.30 6.04 0.64
C ARG A 134 -11.27 7.15 0.22
N GLN A 135 -12.44 6.79 -0.30
CA GLN A 135 -13.43 7.77 -0.78
C GLN A 135 -13.90 8.72 0.34
N ALA A 136 -14.07 8.22 1.55
CA ALA A 136 -14.42 9.05 2.70
C ALA A 136 -13.32 10.08 3.02
N MET A 137 -12.05 9.67 2.98
CA MET A 137 -10.92 10.56 3.20
C MET A 137 -10.75 11.59 2.08
N ASP A 138 -10.85 11.17 0.82
CA ASP A 138 -10.80 12.05 -0.35
C ASP A 138 -11.91 13.11 -0.30
N LYS A 139 -13.14 12.70 0.03
CA LYS A 139 -14.29 13.59 0.11
C LYS A 139 -14.10 14.70 1.14
N LYS A 140 -13.43 14.41 2.25
CA LYS A 140 -13.28 15.35 3.38
C LYS A 140 -11.98 16.16 3.33
N TYR A 141 -10.89 15.56 2.87
CA TYR A 141 -9.54 16.14 2.96
C TYR A 141 -8.87 16.35 1.59
N GLY A 142 -9.61 16.09 0.51
CA GLY A 142 -9.15 16.20 -0.87
C GLY A 142 -8.32 15.00 -1.31
N PRO A 143 -8.34 14.66 -2.61
CA PRO A 143 -7.58 13.55 -3.18
C PRO A 143 -6.06 13.81 -3.22
N ALA A 144 -5.20 12.81 -3.38
CA ALA A 144 -5.50 11.38 -3.54
C ALA A 144 -5.02 10.57 -2.30
N TRP A 145 -5.95 10.17 -1.45
CA TRP A 145 -5.70 9.24 -0.35
C TRP A 145 -5.55 7.82 -0.87
N SER A 146 -4.89 7.00 -0.07
CA SER A 146 -4.63 5.59 -0.27
C SER A 146 -5.16 4.79 0.92
N CYS A 147 -5.67 3.59 0.66
CA CYS A 147 -6.09 2.68 1.72
C CYS A 147 -5.66 1.24 1.41
N VAL A 148 -5.12 0.55 2.41
CA VAL A 148 -4.90 -0.91 2.41
C VAL A 148 -5.63 -1.50 3.60
N THR A 149 -6.31 -2.62 3.40
CA THR A 149 -7.03 -3.29 4.49
C THR A 149 -7.02 -4.80 4.35
N GLY A 150 -6.97 -5.51 5.47
CA GLY A 150 -6.93 -6.96 5.55
C GLY A 150 -6.72 -7.44 6.98
N LEU A 151 -6.83 -8.76 7.19
CA LEU A 151 -6.63 -9.37 8.50
C LEU A 151 -5.15 -9.36 8.93
N ASP A 152 -4.26 -9.62 7.96
CA ASP A 152 -2.82 -9.72 8.18
C ASP A 152 -2.10 -9.31 6.88
N PHE A 153 -1.53 -8.11 6.89
CA PHE A 153 -0.70 -7.59 5.81
C PHE A 153 0.48 -6.80 6.35
N GLY A 154 1.54 -6.75 5.56
CA GLY A 154 2.67 -5.85 5.72
C GLY A 154 2.79 -4.95 4.50
N SER A 155 3.21 -3.72 4.71
CA SER A 155 3.32 -2.73 3.65
C SER A 155 4.51 -1.83 3.88
N GLU A 156 5.11 -1.39 2.77
CA GLU A 156 6.16 -0.41 2.72
C GLU A 156 5.79 0.59 1.62
N ILE A 157 5.17 1.70 2.04
CA ILE A 157 4.56 2.72 1.16
C ILE A 157 5.03 4.09 1.67
N PRO A 158 5.56 4.97 0.80
CA PRO A 158 5.90 6.35 1.17
C PRO A 158 4.64 7.18 1.36
N TYR A 159 4.68 8.11 2.31
CA TYR A 159 3.55 8.99 2.64
C TYR A 159 4.04 10.39 3.00
N LEU A 160 3.14 11.37 2.92
CA LEU A 160 3.37 12.73 3.42
C LEU A 160 3.26 12.74 4.95
N PRO A 161 4.13 13.51 5.63
CA PRO A 161 3.99 13.74 7.08
C PRO A 161 2.56 14.16 7.45
N GLU A 162 2.12 13.79 8.65
CA GLU A 162 0.79 14.13 9.21
C GLU A 162 -0.42 13.57 8.45
N ASN A 163 -0.20 12.70 7.46
CA ASN A 163 -1.24 12.06 6.66
C ASN A 163 -1.12 10.54 6.65
N PHE A 164 -0.76 9.93 7.80
CA PHE A 164 -0.66 8.47 7.93
C PHE A 164 -1.39 7.96 9.17
N ALA A 165 -2.13 6.87 9.01
CA ALA A 165 -2.70 6.12 10.12
C ALA A 165 -2.65 4.62 9.82
N PHE A 166 -2.18 3.85 10.81
CA PHE A 166 -2.35 2.40 10.85
C PHE A 166 -3.13 2.04 12.11
N PHE A 167 -4.28 1.39 11.95
CA PHE A 167 -5.18 1.07 13.06
C PHE A 167 -5.98 -0.21 12.76
N THR A 168 -6.60 -0.78 13.78
CA THR A 168 -7.42 -1.98 13.67
C THR A 168 -8.82 -1.67 14.20
N VAL A 169 -9.84 -2.08 13.45
CA VAL A 169 -11.24 -2.09 13.90
C VAL A 169 -11.70 -3.54 13.90
N ASP A 170 -12.17 -4.01 15.07
CA ASP A 170 -12.41 -5.42 15.35
C ASP A 170 -11.17 -6.29 15.07
N ASN A 171 -11.20 -7.08 14.00
CA ASN A 171 -10.10 -7.93 13.56
C ASN A 171 -9.51 -7.52 12.20
N VAL A 172 -9.92 -6.37 11.65
CA VAL A 172 -9.49 -5.89 10.34
C VAL A 172 -8.54 -4.71 10.53
N SER A 173 -7.33 -4.82 9.97
CA SER A 173 -6.35 -3.74 9.99
C SER A 173 -6.55 -2.81 8.79
N PHE A 174 -6.27 -1.52 8.98
CA PHE A 174 -6.35 -0.47 7.98
C PHE A 174 -5.06 0.35 8.01
N LEU A 175 -4.48 0.53 6.83
CA LEU A 175 -3.48 1.56 6.56
C LEU A 175 -4.17 2.61 5.70
N VAL A 176 -4.18 3.86 6.17
CA VAL A 176 -4.71 5.00 5.44
C VAL A 176 -3.60 6.04 5.35
N CYS A 177 -3.22 6.41 4.13
CA CYS A 177 -2.17 7.40 3.94
C CYS A 177 -2.42 8.33 2.76
N LYS A 178 -1.79 9.50 2.77
CA LYS A 178 -1.72 10.39 1.61
C LYS A 178 -0.27 10.55 1.20
N SER A 179 0.01 10.42 -0.09
CA SER A 179 1.39 10.41 -0.61
C SER A 179 1.68 11.58 -1.56
N THR A 180 0.67 12.39 -1.88
CA THR A 180 0.80 13.60 -2.71
C THR A 180 -0.07 14.73 -2.14
N GLU A 181 0.35 15.98 -2.34
CA GLU A 181 -0.47 17.14 -1.96
C GLU A 181 -1.71 17.25 -2.87
N ASN A 182 -2.72 18.02 -2.43
CA ASN A 182 -3.90 18.29 -3.26
C ASN A 182 -3.47 18.98 -4.56
N VAL A 183 -3.68 18.31 -5.70
CA VAL A 183 -3.50 18.94 -7.00
C VAL A 183 -4.60 20.00 -7.15
N LYS A 184 -4.22 21.29 -7.13
CA LYS A 184 -5.11 22.35 -7.61
C LYS A 184 -5.27 22.14 -9.11
N VAL A 185 -6.45 21.73 -9.54
CA VAL A 185 -6.83 21.83 -10.95
C VAL A 185 -6.92 23.33 -11.24
N MET A 186 -5.93 23.86 -11.99
CA MET A 186 -6.03 25.17 -12.63
C MET A 186 -6.96 25.08 -13.83
#